data_AF-A0A6M8U9A0-F1
#
_entry.id   AF-A0A6M8U9A0-F1
#
_cell.length_a   1.000
_cell.length_b   1.000
_cell.length_c   1.000
_cell.angle_alpha   90.00
_cell.angle_beta   90.00
_cell.angle_gamma   90.00
#
_symmetry.space_group_name_H-M   'P 1'
#
loop_
_entity.id
_entity.type
_entity.pdbx_description
1 polymer ?
#
loop_
_entity_poly.entity_id
_entity_poly.type
_entity_poly.pdbx_seq_one_letter_code
_entity_poly.pdbx_strand_id
1 'polypeptide(L)' 'MTTYLMNVQTKRVASLEEWENTIEDWEDEGGAARHDSLYVEVVKNAEGEWEEVAS' A
#
# COMPACT_ATOMS: atom_id res chain seq x y z
N MET A 1 -3.01 -16.37 -0.49
CA MET A 1 -3.75 -15.11 -0.22
C MET A 1 -2.80 -14.00 -0.64
N THR A 2 -3.20 -13.16 -1.59
CA THR A 2 -2.35 -12.08 -2.10
C THR A 2 -2.69 -10.81 -1.33
N THR A 3 -1.73 -10.25 -0.62
CA THR A 3 -1.88 -9.01 0.15
C THR A 3 -1.48 -7.81 -0.71
N TYR A 4 -2.20 -6.72 -0.53
CA TYR A 4 -1.98 -5.44 -1.20
C TYR A 4 -1.83 -4.35 -0.14
N LEU A 5 -1.30 -3.20 -0.53
CA LEU A 5 -1.23 -2.03 0.34
C LEU A 5 -2.16 -0.95 -0.19
N MET A 6 -3.04 -0.45 0.68
CA MET A 6 -3.93 0.66 0.40
C MET A 6 -3.45 1.92 1.08
N ASN A 7 -3.34 3.01 0.32
CA ASN A 7 -3.17 4.35 0.89
C ASN A 7 -4.49 4.82 1.50
N VAL A 8 -4.53 5.12 2.79
CA VAL A 8 -5.77 5.50 3.49
C VAL A 8 -6.31 6.87 3.07
N GLN A 9 -5.45 7.78 2.59
CA GLN A 9 -5.83 9.13 2.15
C GLN A 9 -6.38 9.12 0.72
N THR A 10 -5.69 8.45 -0.21
CA THR A 10 -6.06 8.45 -1.63
C THR A 10 -6.95 7.28 -2.02
N LYS A 11 -7.10 6.28 -1.15
CA LYS A 11 -7.79 5.00 -1.40
C LYS A 11 -7.23 4.23 -2.60
N ARG A 12 -6.00 4.55 -3.02
CA ARG A 12 -5.29 3.80 -4.06
C ARG A 12 -4.77 2.49 -3.47
N VAL A 13 -5.04 1.39 -4.15
CA VAL A 13 -4.53 0.05 -3.84
C VAL A 13 -3.47 -0.30 -4.88
N ALA A 14 -2.33 -0.82 -4.43
CA ALA A 14 -1.31 -1.37 -5.31
C ALA A 14 -0.69 -2.63 -4.69
N SER A 15 -0.11 -3.47 -5.54
CA SER A 15 0.63 -4.65 -5.08
C SER A 15 1.91 -4.24 -4.36
N LEU A 16 2.50 -5.16 -3.60
CA LEU A 16 3.75 -4.91 -2.89
C LEU A 16 4.88 -4.52 -3.87
N GLU A 17 4.97 -5.18 -5.02
CA GLU A 17 5.97 -4.91 -6.05
C GLU A 17 5.79 -3.52 -6.69
N GLU A 18 4.55 -3.12 -7.02
CA GLU A 18 4.26 -1.76 -7.49
C GLU A 18 4.62 -0.70 -6.43
N TRP A 19 4.46 -1.05 -5.16
CA TRP A 19 4.87 -0.19 -4.05
C TRP A 19 6.37 -0.10 -3.89
N GLU A 20 7.11 -1.21 -3.96
CA GLU A 20 8.57 -1.20 -3.88
C GLU A 20 9.16 -0.31 -4.96
N ASN A 21 8.68 -0.43 -6.20
CA ASN A 21 9.06 0.48 -7.29
C ASN A 21 8.67 1.94 -7.01
N THR A 22 7.49 2.17 -6.41
CA THR A 22 7.08 3.51 -6.00
C THR A 22 7.92 4.02 -4.84
N ILE A 23 8.46 3.21 -3.94
CA ILE A 23 9.27 3.70 -2.82
C ILE A 23 10.69 4.03 -3.30
N GLU A 24 11.26 3.20 -4.18
CA GLU A 24 12.59 3.42 -4.77
C GLU A 24 12.67 4.75 -5.53
N ASP A 25 11.64 5.09 -6.32
CA ASP A 25 11.55 6.37 -7.03
C ASP A 25 11.54 7.58 -6.06
N TRP A 26 11.16 7.40 -4.79
CA TRP A 26 10.95 8.49 -3.83
C TRP A 26 12.12 8.63 -2.85
N GLU A 27 12.86 7.55 -2.59
CA GLU A 27 14.12 7.61 -1.85
C GLU A 27 15.21 8.34 -2.65
N ASP A 28 15.24 8.18 -3.98
CA ASP A 28 16.23 8.84 -4.85
C ASP A 28 16.01 10.37 -4.96
N GLU A 29 14.78 10.86 -4.74
CA GLU A 29 14.45 12.29 -4.71
C GLU A 29 14.71 12.99 -3.35
N GLY A 30 15.30 12.29 -2.37
CA GLY A 30 15.58 12.84 -1.04
C GLY A 30 14.37 12.83 -0.11
N GLY A 31 13.51 11.81 -0.25
CA GLY A 31 12.21 11.66 0.39
C GLY A 31 12.23 11.77 1.93
N ALA A 32 11.39 12.67 2.43
CA ALA A 32 11.13 12.83 3.85
C ALA A 32 10.53 11.54 4.43
N ALA A 33 11.25 10.98 5.41
CA ALA A 33 10.74 9.92 6.27
C ALA A 33 9.36 10.31 6.86
N ARG A 34 8.41 9.36 6.77
CA ARG A 34 7.07 9.31 7.40
C ARG A 34 5.88 9.38 6.45
N HIS A 35 5.74 8.36 5.61
CA HIS A 35 4.44 7.98 5.08
C HIS A 35 4.06 6.53 5.40
N ASP A 36 4.89 5.81 6.15
CA ASP A 36 4.59 4.49 6.74
C ASP A 36 3.26 4.45 7.50
N SER A 37 2.83 5.58 8.08
CA SER A 37 1.54 5.71 8.78
C SER A 37 0.31 5.88 7.89
N LEU A 38 0.45 5.97 6.56
CA LEU A 38 -0.68 6.16 5.63
C LEU A 38 -1.10 4.90 4.90
N TYR A 39 -0.51 3.76 5.20
CA TYR A 39 -0.78 2.52 4.49
C TYR A 39 -1.30 1.44 5.41
N VAL A 40 -2.22 0.65 4.88
CA VAL A 40 -2.81 -0.50 5.55
C VAL A 40 -2.79 -1.69 4.59
N GLU A 41 -2.51 -2.87 5.13
CA GLU A 41 -2.57 -4.10 4.36
C GLU A 41 -4.04 -4.45 4.10
N VAL A 42 -4.36 -4.74 2.84
CA VAL A 42 -5.70 -5.15 2.42
C VAL A 42 -5.65 -6.42 1.57
N VAL A 43 -6.71 -7.21 1.65
CA VAL A 43 -6.94 -8.36 0.77
C VAL A 43 -8.24 -8.16 0.01
N LYS A 44 -8.34 -8.79 -1.16
CA LYS A 44 -9.58 -8.80 -1.94
C LYS A 44 -10.43 -10.00 -1.51
N ASN A 45 -11.63 -9.73 -1.01
CA ASN A 45 -12.56 -10.79 -0.60
C ASN A 45 -13.22 -11.45 -1.84
N ALA A 46 -14.02 -12.49 -1.60
CA ALA A 46 -14.71 -13.22 -2.67
C ALA A 46 -15.74 -12.38 -3.44
N GLU A 47 -16.23 -11.30 -2.83
CA GLU A 47 -17.16 -10.33 -3.41
C GLU A 47 -16.44 -9.24 -4.22
N GLY A 48 -15.10 -9.24 -4.19
CA GLY A 48 -14.26 -8.30 -4.90
C GLY A 48 -14.01 -6.99 -4.15
N GLU A 49 -14.38 -6.91 -2.88
CA GLU A 49 -14.15 -5.76 -2.01
C GLU A 49 -12.80 -5.85 -1.29
N TRP A 50 -12.26 -4.70 -0.90
CA TRP A 50 -10.99 -4.60 -0.18
C TRP A 50 -11.23 -4.58 1.32
N GLU A 51 -10.63 -5.52 2.04
CA GLU A 51 -10.75 -5.65 3.49
C GLU A 51 -9.38 -5.50 4.14
N GLU A 52 -9.30 -4.71 5.23
CA GLU A 52 -8.07 -4.59 6.02
C GLU A 52 -7.69 -5.93 6.66
N VAL A 53 -6.42 -6.28 6.53
CA VAL A 53 -5.83 -7.41 7.24
C VAL A 53 -5.41 -6.90 8.61
N ALA A 54 -6.25 -7.11 9.62
CA ALA A 54 -5.87 -6.86 11.01
C ALA A 54 -4.73 -7.82 11.39
N SER A 55 -3.54 -7.28 11.66
CA SER A 55 -2.39 -8.01 12.20
C SER A 55 -2.39 -8.06 13.72
#